data_AF-K6W6E2-F1
#
_entry.id   AF-K6W6E2-F1
#
_cell.length_a   1.000
_cell.length_b   1.000
_cell.length_c   1.000
_cell.angle_alpha   90.00
_cell.angle_beta   90.00
_cell.angle_gamma   90.00
#
_symmetry.space_group_name_H-M   'P 1'
#
loop_
_entity.id
_entity.type
_entity.pdbx_description
1 polymer ?
#
loop_
_entity_poly.entity_id
_entity_poly.type
_entity_poly.pdbx_seq_one_letter_code
_entity_poly.pdbx_strand_id
1 'polypeptide(L)' 'MSGLLWLGLMVGFWVVTFALLGRDAMPARERLPLTRWGYRDWWWNAAAGVRIFWGLQEARWQRIDRARSVR' A
#
# COMPACT_ATOMS: atom_id res chain seq x y z
N MET A 1 22.07 8.53 -15.81
CA MET A 1 21.29 7.49 -15.07
C MET A 1 20.41 6.75 -16.08
N SER A 2 20.45 5.42 -16.11
CA SER A 2 19.70 4.60 -17.06
C SER A 2 18.21 4.49 -16.68
N GLY A 3 17.32 4.27 -17.66
CA GLY A 3 15.87 4.13 -17.40
C GLY A 3 15.50 2.97 -16.48
N LEU A 4 16.31 1.89 -16.47
CA LEU A 4 16.13 0.74 -15.57
C LEU A 4 16.32 1.12 -14.10
N LEU A 5 17.24 2.05 -13.81
CA LEU A 5 17.46 2.54 -12.45
C LEU A 5 16.22 3.29 -11.94
N TRP A 6 15.63 4.15 -12.77
CA TRP A 6 14.40 4.87 -12.44
C TRP A 6 13.22 3.93 -12.20
N LEU A 7 13.06 2.91 -13.05
CA LEU A 7 12.03 1.90 -12.88
C LEU A 7 12.21 1.16 -11.53
N GLY A 8 13.44 0.75 -11.22
CA GLY A 8 13.75 0.10 -9.94
C GLY A 8 13.43 0.99 -8.73
N LEU A 9 13.77 2.28 -8.79
CA LEU A 9 13.45 3.24 -7.74
C LEU A 9 11.94 3.43 -7.57
N MET A 10 11.20 3.55 -8.67
CA MET A 10 9.74 3.67 -8.60
C MET A 10 9.09 2.41 -7.99
N VAL A 11 9.50 1.22 -8.43
CA VAL A 11 8.98 -0.03 -7.87
C VAL A 11 9.31 -0.13 -6.39
N GLY A 12 10.56 0.15 -6.00
CA GLY A 12 10.99 0.16 -4.60
C GLY A 12 10.18 1.14 -3.76
N PHE A 13 9.96 2.35 -4.25
CA PHE A 13 9.14 3.37 -3.59
C PHE A 13 7.71 2.87 -3.30
N TRP A 14 7.06 2.26 -4.30
CA TRP A 14 5.70 1.72 -4.13
C TRP A 14 5.66 0.55 -3.16
N VAL A 15 6.62 -0.38 -3.24
CA VAL A 15 6.72 -1.51 -2.31
C VAL A 15 6.87 -1.02 -0.88
N VAL A 16 7.75 -0.05 -0.63
CA VAL A 16 7.95 0.54 0.70
C VAL A 16 6.67 1.21 1.19
N THR A 17 6.02 2.01 0.33
CA THR A 17 4.79 2.72 0.69
C THR A 17 3.68 1.75 1.10
N PHE A 18 3.43 0.70 0.30
CA PHE A 18 2.40 -0.28 0.63
C PHE A 18 2.75 -1.10 1.87
N ALA A 19 4.02 -1.46 2.06
CA ALA A 19 4.41 -2.20 3.25
C ALA A 19 4.21 -1.40 4.53
N LEU A 20 4.55 -0.11 4.52
CA LEU A 20 4.28 0.76 5.67
C LEU A 20 2.78 0.92 5.92
N LEU A 21 1.97 1.08 4.87
CA LEU A 21 0.52 1.17 4.99
C LEU A 21 -0.10 -0.10 5.58
N GLY A 22 0.34 -1.28 5.13
CA GLY A 22 -0.12 -2.56 5.65
C GLY A 22 0.24 -2.76 7.12
N ARG A 23 1.45 -2.36 7.52
CA ARG A 23 1.90 -2.37 8.92
C ARG A 23 1.06 -1.45 9.80
N ASP A 24 0.77 -0.24 9.33
CA ASP A 24 0.03 0.75 10.12
C ASP A 24 -1.44 0.38 10.31
N ALA A 25 -1.98 -0.45 9.42
CA ALA A 25 -3.30 -1.05 9.60
C ALA A 25 -3.35 -2.13 10.69
N MET A 26 -2.22 -2.69 11.10
CA MET A 26 -2.16 -3.68 12.17
C MET A 26 -2.26 -3.02 13.56
N PRO A 27 -2.79 -3.74 14.59
CA PRO A 27 -2.75 -3.29 15.97
C PRO A 27 -1.32 -3.02 16.46
N ALA A 28 -1.11 -1.99 17.29
CA ALA A 28 0.22 -1.56 17.71
C ALA A 28 1.10 -2.68 18.33
N ARG A 29 0.46 -3.64 19.03
CA ARG A 29 1.11 -4.81 19.63
C ARG A 29 1.68 -5.81 18.61
N GLU A 30 1.15 -5.83 17.39
CA GLU A 30 1.55 -6.71 16.28
C GLU A 30 2.54 -6.03 15.32
N ARG A 31 2.77 -4.71 15.48
CA ARG A 31 3.68 -3.95 14.63
C ARG A 31 5.13 -4.23 14.99
N LEU A 32 5.75 -5.14 14.26
CA LEU A 32 7.18 -5.38 14.36
C LEU A 32 7.97 -4.12 13.94
N PRO A 33 9.11 -3.83 14.61
CA PRO A 33 10.02 -2.77 14.19
C PRO A 33 10.65 -3.13 12.83
N LEU A 34 10.87 -2.11 11.98
CA LEU A 34 11.38 -2.29 10.60
C LEU A 34 12.73 -3.00 10.56
N THR A 35 13.56 -2.83 11.59
CA THR A 35 14.87 -3.49 11.71
C THR A 35 14.80 -5.01 11.87
N ARG A 36 13.62 -5.55 12.24
CA ARG A 36 13.37 -6.98 12.38
C ARG A 36 12.61 -7.59 11.21
N TRP A 37 12.35 -6.81 10.17
CA TRP A 37 11.60 -7.30 9.01
C TRP A 37 12.44 -8.22 8.15
N GLY A 38 11.95 -9.43 7.94
CA GLY A 38 12.43 -10.32 6.90
C GLY A 38 11.77 -10.01 5.56
N TYR A 39 12.24 -10.67 4.50
CA TYR A 39 11.64 -10.59 3.16
C TYR A 39 10.16 -10.97 3.17
N ARG A 40 9.79 -11.97 3.99
CA ARG A 40 8.40 -12.39 4.17
C ARG A 40 7.54 -11.25 4.73
N ASP A 41 8.01 -10.53 5.73
CA ASP A 41 7.27 -9.43 6.35
C ASP A 41 7.03 -8.29 5.37
N TRP A 42 8.05 -7.92 4.58
CA TRP A 42 7.89 -6.94 3.50
C TRP A 42 6.76 -7.33 2.55
N TRP A 43 6.73 -8.60 2.13
CA TRP A 43 5.73 -9.08 1.18
C TRP A 43 4.32 -9.12 1.76
N TRP A 44 4.16 -9.61 2.98
CA TRP A 44 2.86 -9.65 3.66
C TRP A 44 2.30 -8.25 3.93
N ASN A 45 3.15 -7.34 4.44
CA ASN A 45 2.74 -5.97 4.69
C ASN A 45 2.43 -5.23 3.39
N ALA A 46 3.22 -5.41 2.33
CA ALA A 46 2.94 -4.79 1.03
C ALA A 46 1.60 -5.29 0.46
N ALA A 47 1.35 -6.60 0.50
CA ALA A 47 0.08 -7.18 0.04
C ALA A 47 -1.12 -6.65 0.84
N ALA A 48 -0.98 -6.53 2.16
CA ALA A 48 -2.00 -5.93 3.02
C ALA A 48 -2.25 -4.46 2.65
N GLY A 49 -1.20 -3.67 2.46
CA GLY A 49 -1.31 -2.26 2.05
C GLY A 49 -1.98 -2.07 0.69
N VAL A 50 -1.64 -2.91 -0.29
CA VAL A 50 -2.29 -2.90 -1.62
C VAL A 50 -3.79 -3.18 -1.48
N ARG A 51 -4.18 -4.17 -0.68
CA ARG A 51 -5.60 -4.49 -0.44
C ARG A 51 -6.37 -3.31 0.16
N ILE A 52 -5.77 -2.62 1.13
CA ILE A 52 -6.35 -1.43 1.75
C ILE A 52 -6.50 -0.31 0.74
N PHE A 53 -5.44 -0.02 -0.01
CA PHE A 53 -5.44 1.03 -1.03
C PHE A 53 -6.55 0.78 -2.06
N TRP A 54 -6.69 -0.46 -2.53
CA TRP A 54 -7.72 -0.83 -3.50
C TRP A 54 -9.14 -0.65 -2.94
N GLY A 55 -9.38 -1.11 -1.71
CA GLY A 55 -10.68 -0.90 -1.05
C GLY A 55 -11.04 0.57 -0.86
N LEU A 56 -10.04 1.43 -0.58
CA LEU A 56 -10.25 2.88 -0.51
C LEU A 56 -10.60 3.48 -1.88
N GLN A 57 -9.97 3.00 -2.96
CA GLN A 57 -10.30 3.44 -4.33
C GLN A 57 -11.71 3.02 -4.72
N GLU A 58 -12.11 1.77 -4.46
CA GLU A 58 -13.47 1.29 -4.73
C GLU A 58 -14.52 2.11 -3.97
N ALA A 59 -14.31 2.34 -2.67
CA ALA A 59 -15.21 3.17 -1.87
C ALA A 59 -15.28 4.63 -2.37
N ARG A 60 -14.19 5.16 -2.91
CA ARG A 60 -14.15 6.49 -3.52
C ARG A 60 -14.94 6.53 -4.82
N TRP A 61 -14.76 5.54 -5.71
CA TRP A 61 -15.49 5.47 -6.98
C TRP A 61 -16.99 5.36 -6.76
N GLN A 62 -17.43 4.51 -5.83
CA GLN A 62 -18.85 4.40 -5.48
C GLN A 62 -19.46 5.72 -5.01
N ARG A 63 -18.72 6.55 -4.26
CA ARG A 63 -19.21 7.88 -3.84
C ARG A 63 -19.34 8.85 -5.03
N ILE A 64 -18.39 8.80 -5.96
CA ILE A 64 -18.41 9.64 -7.16
C ILE A 64 -19.61 9.26 -8.04
N ASP A 65 -19.85 7.97 -8.24
CA ASP A 65 -20.95 7.48 -9.06
C ASP A 65 -22.31 7.87 -8.46
N ARG A 66 -22.48 7.72 -7.13
CA ARG A 66 -23.68 8.20 -6.43
C ARG A 66 -23.89 9.71 -6.57
N ALA A 67 -22.82 10.51 -6.53
CA ALA A 67 -22.93 11.96 -6.69
C ALA A 67 -23.32 12.36 -8.12
N ARG A 68 -22.93 11.57 -9.12
CA ARG A 68 -23.31 11.78 -10.53
C ARG A 68 -24.75 11.39 -10.81
N SER A 69 -25.25 10.32 -10.20
CA SER A 69 -26.61 9.82 -10.44
C SER A 69 -27.73 10.71 -9.85
N VAL A 70 -27.38 11.67 -8.99
CA VAL A 70 -28.33 12.62 -8.37
C VAL A 70 -28.46 13.93 -9.17
N ARG A 71 -27.59 14.14 -10.18
CA ARG A 71 -27.71 15.25 -11.14
C ARG A 71 -28.45 14.81 -12.38
#